data_AF-A0A1B6NYW9-F1
#
_entry.id   AF-A0A1B6NYW9-F1
#
_cell.length_a   1.000
_cell.length_b   1.000
_cell.length_c   1.000
_cell.angle_alpha   90.00
_cell.angle_beta   90.00
_cell.angle_gamma   90.00
#
_symmetry.space_group_name_H-M   'P 1'
#
loop_
_entity.id
_entity.type
_entity.pdbx_description
1 polymer ?
#
loop_
_entity_poly.entity_id
_entity_poly.type
_entity_poly.pdbx_seq_one_letter_code
_entity_poly.pdbx_strand_id
1 'polypeptide(L)'
;MVIEKAKRLVEHKKDVVILLDSITRLARAYNTVIPSSGKVLTGGVDANALHKPKRFFGAARNVEEGGSLTIIATALIDTGSKMDEVIYEEFKGTGNMELHLNRKIAEKRVFPAIDFNRSGTRREELLTAQDELQKMWILRKIVHEMSEIDAMDFLISKLSMTKTNDEFFDAMRRQKS
;
A
#
# COMPACT_ATOMS: atom_id res chain seq x y z
N MET A 1 -21.56 -1.49 9.29
CA MET A 1 -21.67 -2.74 10.08
C MET A 1 -20.32 -3.43 10.32
N VAL A 2 -19.34 -3.46 9.37
CA VAL A 2 -17.98 -3.99 9.66
C VAL A 2 -17.09 -2.96 10.38
N ILE A 3 -17.01 -1.73 9.86
CA ILE A 3 -16.13 -0.70 10.44
C ILE A 3 -16.50 -0.30 11.87
N GLU A 4 -17.79 -0.26 12.18
CA GLU A 4 -18.26 0.06 13.54
C GLU A 4 -17.89 -1.06 14.53
N LYS A 5 -17.98 -2.33 14.11
CA LYS A 5 -17.49 -3.45 14.94
C LYS A 5 -15.99 -3.34 15.18
N ALA A 6 -15.21 -3.02 14.15
CA ALA A 6 -13.76 -2.85 14.27
C ALA A 6 -13.42 -1.72 15.25
N LYS A 7 -14.08 -0.55 15.14
CA LYS A 7 -13.90 0.55 16.09
C LYS A 7 -14.20 0.14 17.53
N ARG A 8 -15.32 -0.58 17.76
CA ARG A 8 -15.67 -1.06 19.10
C ARG A 8 -14.63 -2.03 19.66
N LEU A 9 -14.06 -2.90 18.84
CA LEU A 9 -12.97 -3.78 19.26
C LEU A 9 -11.71 -2.99 19.64
N VAL A 10 -11.37 -1.94 18.88
CA VAL A 10 -10.25 -1.05 19.21
C VAL A 10 -10.49 -0.26 20.49
N GLU A 11 -11.72 0.19 20.75
CA GLU A 11 -12.11 0.81 22.03
C GLU A 11 -11.88 -0.15 23.22
N HIS A 12 -11.96 -1.46 22.99
CA HIS A 12 -11.59 -2.50 23.94
C HIS A 12 -10.10 -2.91 23.88
N LYS A 13 -9.24 -2.03 23.35
CA LYS A 13 -7.78 -2.19 23.24
C LYS A 13 -7.35 -3.42 22.44
N LYS A 14 -8.12 -3.81 21.41
CA LYS A 14 -7.74 -4.87 20.48
C LYS A 14 -7.05 -4.29 19.26
N ASP A 15 -6.04 -5.01 18.77
CA ASP A 15 -5.43 -4.77 17.47
C ASP A 15 -6.27 -5.47 16.40
N VAL A 16 -6.84 -4.68 15.49
CA VAL A 16 -7.77 -5.14 14.48
C VAL A 16 -7.20 -4.87 13.10
N VAL A 17 -7.20 -5.90 12.26
CA VAL A 17 -6.78 -5.79 10.86
C VAL A 17 -7.99 -6.01 9.95
N ILE A 18 -8.20 -5.12 8.98
CA ILE A 18 -9.17 -5.28 7.90
C ILE A 18 -8.40 -5.42 6.58
N LEU A 19 -8.60 -6.54 5.90
CA LEU A 19 -8.17 -6.75 4.52
C LEU A 19 -9.36 -6.46 3.59
N LEU A 20 -9.28 -5.39 2.81
CA LEU A 20 -10.36 -4.92 1.93
C LEU A 20 -9.99 -5.11 0.46
N ASP A 21 -10.74 -5.96 -0.24
CA ASP A 21 -10.63 -6.12 -1.70
C ASP A 21 -11.98 -5.76 -2.38
N SER A 22 -12.18 -4.56 -2.93
CA SER A 22 -11.22 -3.45 -3.11
C SER A 22 -11.80 -2.10 -2.70
N ILE A 23 -10.92 -1.14 -2.36
CA ILE A 23 -11.36 0.21 -2.02
C ILE A 23 -11.92 0.96 -3.23
N THR A 24 -11.41 0.66 -4.44
CA THR A 24 -11.91 1.23 -5.69
C THR A 24 -13.37 0.84 -5.93
N ARG A 25 -13.71 -0.44 -5.74
CA ARG A 25 -15.10 -0.92 -5.89
C ARG A 25 -16.01 -0.35 -4.81
N LEU A 26 -15.52 -0.20 -3.59
CA LEU A 26 -16.27 0.46 -2.51
C LEU A 26 -16.59 1.91 -2.89
N ALA A 27 -15.61 2.68 -3.36
CA ALA A 27 -15.82 4.07 -3.77
C ALA A 27 -16.80 4.21 -4.94
N ARG A 28 -16.72 3.33 -5.95
CA ARG A 28 -17.71 3.26 -7.04
C ARG A 28 -19.13 3.03 -6.52
N ALA A 29 -19.31 2.09 -5.60
CA ALA A 29 -20.62 1.82 -5.00
C ALA A 29 -21.17 3.05 -4.27
N TYR A 30 -20.33 3.79 -3.53
CA TYR A 30 -20.74 5.04 -2.89
C TYR A 30 -21.12 6.13 -3.90
N ASN A 31 -20.41 6.23 -5.02
CA ASN A 31 -20.73 7.17 -6.09
C ASN A 31 -22.10 6.89 -6.74
N THR A 32 -22.48 5.61 -6.85
CA THR A 32 -23.78 5.23 -7.44
C THR A 32 -24.96 5.48 -6.50
N VAL A 33 -24.78 5.36 -5.18
CA VAL A 33 -25.89 5.46 -4.21
C VAL A 33 -26.08 6.85 -3.61
N ILE A 34 -25.13 7.77 -3.78
CA ILE A 34 -25.24 9.12 -3.22
C ILE A 34 -26.19 9.96 -4.08
N PRO A 35 -27.08 10.78 -3.48
CA PRO A 35 -27.83 11.78 -4.23
C PRO A 35 -26.87 12.74 -4.94
N SER A 36 -27.19 13.11 -6.18
CA SER A 36 -26.38 14.04 -6.96
C SER A 36 -26.23 15.37 -6.23
N SER A 37 -24.98 15.82 -6.07
CA SER A 37 -24.65 17.13 -5.52
C SER A 37 -24.76 18.27 -6.54
N GLY A 38 -24.98 17.94 -7.82
CA GLY A 38 -24.87 18.88 -8.93
C GLY A 38 -23.43 19.25 -9.30
N LYS A 39 -22.41 18.71 -8.61
CA LYS A 39 -20.99 18.95 -8.87
C LYS A 39 -20.27 17.64 -9.15
N VAL A 40 -19.94 17.42 -10.42
CA VAL A 40 -19.24 16.23 -10.89
C VAL A 40 -17.77 16.58 -11.16
N LEU A 41 -16.86 15.87 -10.50
CA LEU A 41 -15.42 15.95 -10.70
C LEU A 41 -15.02 15.22 -11.99
N THR A 42 -13.77 15.44 -12.42
CA THR A 42 -13.15 14.69 -13.51
C THR A 42 -13.35 13.19 -13.32
N GLY A 43 -13.68 12.48 -14.40
CA GLY A 43 -13.93 11.03 -14.35
C GLY A 43 -15.33 10.62 -13.90
N GLY A 44 -16.27 11.54 -13.69
CA GLY A 44 -17.67 11.19 -13.39
C GLY A 44 -17.92 10.88 -11.92
N VAL A 45 -17.05 11.34 -11.03
CA VAL A 45 -17.16 11.17 -9.58
C VAL A 45 -17.89 12.37 -8.99
N ASP A 46 -18.97 12.16 -8.25
CA ASP A 46 -19.64 13.23 -7.51
C ASP A 46 -18.71 13.77 -6.41
N ALA A 47 -18.67 15.08 -6.22
CA ALA A 47 -17.78 15.73 -5.25
C ALA A 47 -17.96 15.19 -3.81
N ASN A 48 -19.15 14.69 -3.45
CA ASN A 48 -19.44 14.13 -2.14
C ASN A 48 -19.28 12.61 -2.08
N ALA A 49 -19.13 11.91 -3.21
CA ALA A 49 -19.09 10.46 -3.27
C ALA A 49 -17.91 9.86 -2.49
N LEU A 50 -16.77 10.55 -2.48
CA LEU A 50 -15.54 10.06 -1.84
C LEU A 50 -15.48 10.32 -0.34
N HIS A 51 -16.38 11.14 0.21
CA HIS A 51 -16.33 11.50 1.63
C HIS A 51 -16.48 10.27 2.56
N LYS A 52 -17.48 9.41 2.31
CA LYS A 52 -17.70 8.20 3.13
C LYS A 52 -16.58 7.17 2.95
N PRO A 53 -16.15 6.81 1.73
CA PRO A 53 -14.98 5.96 1.50
C PRO A 53 -13.70 6.48 2.16
N LYS A 54 -13.39 7.78 2.06
CA LYS A 54 -12.21 8.38 2.71
C LYS A 54 -12.29 8.28 4.24
N ARG A 55 -13.46 8.52 4.83
CA ARG A 55 -13.68 8.31 6.27
C ARG A 55 -13.54 6.85 6.70
N PHE A 56 -13.94 5.91 5.85
CA PHE A 56 -13.75 4.48 6.11
C PHE A 56 -12.25 4.14 6.14
N PHE A 57 -11.49 4.56 5.12
CA PHE A 57 -10.06 4.26 5.03
C PHE A 57 -9.23 4.99 6.09
N GLY A 58 -9.51 6.27 6.31
CA GLY A 58 -8.90 7.10 7.37
C GLY A 58 -9.36 6.75 8.80
N ALA A 59 -10.18 5.72 8.96
CA ALA A 59 -10.43 5.16 10.29
C ALA A 59 -9.19 4.41 10.81
N ALA A 60 -8.36 3.85 9.91
CA ALA A 60 -7.12 3.17 10.26
C ALA A 60 -6.18 4.12 11.03
N ARG A 61 -5.72 3.69 12.21
CA ARG A 61 -4.83 4.45 13.10
C ARG A 61 -4.27 3.55 14.20
N ASN A 62 -3.11 3.94 14.71
CA ASN A 62 -2.60 3.46 15.99
C ASN A 62 -3.18 4.33 17.12
N VAL A 63 -3.58 3.75 18.25
CA VAL A 63 -4.19 4.46 19.40
C VAL A 63 -3.24 4.38 20.59
N GLU A 64 -2.83 5.53 21.13
CA GLU A 64 -1.83 5.61 22.20
C GLU A 64 -2.31 4.96 23.50
N GLU A 65 -3.61 5.08 23.81
CA GLU A 65 -4.23 4.50 25.01
C GLU A 65 -4.44 2.97 24.94
N GLY A 66 -4.19 2.38 23.77
CA GLY A 66 -4.18 0.94 23.51
C GLY A 66 -5.08 0.50 22.36
N GLY A 67 -4.61 -0.49 21.60
CA GLY A 67 -5.27 -1.03 20.41
C GLY A 67 -4.87 -0.29 19.13
N SER A 68 -5.22 -0.88 17.99
CA SER A 68 -4.92 -0.33 16.68
C SER A 68 -5.93 -0.80 15.64
N LEU A 69 -6.18 0.03 14.63
CA LEU A 69 -6.93 -0.37 13.44
C LEU A 69 -6.02 -0.28 12.22
N THR A 70 -5.62 -1.42 11.68
CA THR A 70 -4.90 -1.52 10.41
C THR A 70 -5.89 -1.84 9.29
N ILE A 71 -5.83 -1.09 8.19
CA ILE A 71 -6.60 -1.39 6.98
C ILE A 71 -5.61 -1.52 5.82
N ILE A 72 -5.57 -2.70 5.21
CA ILE A 72 -4.85 -2.93 3.95
C ILE A 72 -5.90 -3.15 2.89
N ALA A 73 -5.93 -2.28 1.87
CA ALA A 73 -6.91 -2.35 0.82
C ALA A 73 -6.26 -2.43 -0.56
N THR A 74 -6.80 -3.24 -1.45
CA THR A 74 -6.40 -3.24 -2.85
C THR A 74 -7.01 -2.03 -3.57
N ALA A 75 -6.24 -1.40 -4.44
CA ALA A 75 -6.70 -0.35 -5.33
C ALA A 75 -6.42 -0.76 -6.78
N LEU A 76 -7.38 -0.52 -7.67
CA LEU A 76 -7.23 -0.77 -9.09
C LEU A 76 -6.71 0.50 -9.78
N ILE A 77 -5.67 0.33 -10.59
CA ILE A 77 -5.09 1.35 -11.47
C ILE A 77 -4.97 0.78 -12.89
N ASP A 78 -4.74 1.63 -13.88
CA ASP A 78 -4.60 1.25 -15.29
C ASP A 78 -5.77 0.40 -15.82
N THR A 79 -7.00 0.72 -15.37
CA THR A 79 -8.25 0.06 -15.79
C THR A 79 -8.84 0.65 -17.07
N GLY A 80 -8.27 1.76 -17.56
CA GLY A 80 -8.83 2.58 -18.64
C GLY A 80 -9.98 3.50 -18.18
N SER A 81 -10.34 3.50 -16.90
CA SER A 81 -11.38 4.36 -16.35
C SER A 81 -10.78 5.55 -15.59
N LYS A 82 -11.03 6.78 -16.09
CA LYS A 82 -10.65 8.02 -15.38
C LYS A 82 -11.22 8.11 -13.97
N MET A 83 -12.36 7.46 -13.71
CA MET A 83 -12.94 7.36 -12.37
C MET A 83 -11.98 6.65 -11.40
N ASP A 84 -11.37 5.55 -11.82
CA ASP A 84 -10.47 4.77 -10.97
C ASP A 84 -9.16 5.51 -10.70
N GLU A 85 -8.65 6.23 -11.71
CA GLU A 85 -7.48 7.10 -11.55
C GLU A 85 -7.73 8.18 -10.49
N VAL A 86 -8.87 8.87 -10.55
CA VAL A 86 -9.26 9.89 -9.57
C VAL A 86 -9.45 9.28 -8.18
N ILE A 87 -10.11 8.12 -8.09
CA ILE A 87 -10.28 7.40 -6.82
C ILE A 87 -8.91 7.04 -6.22
N TYR A 88 -7.99 6.52 -7.03
CA TYR A 88 -6.65 6.15 -6.59
C TYR A 88 -5.88 7.34 -6.03
N GLU A 89 -5.83 8.47 -6.75
CA GLU A 89 -5.11 9.67 -6.29
C GLU A 89 -5.69 10.23 -4.97
N GLU A 90 -7.02 10.20 -4.80
CA GLU A 90 -7.68 10.64 -3.58
C GLU A 90 -7.35 9.76 -2.35
N PHE A 91 -7.18 8.46 -2.56
CA PHE A 91 -6.79 7.54 -1.50
C PHE A 91 -5.30 7.52 -1.22
N LYS A 92 -4.46 7.76 -2.22
CA LYS A 92 -3.01 7.96 -2.05
C LYS A 92 -2.71 9.08 -1.06
N GLY A 93 -3.46 10.18 -1.13
CA GLY A 93 -3.37 11.28 -0.16
C GLY A 93 -3.85 10.92 1.25
N THR A 94 -4.70 9.90 1.39
CA THR A 94 -5.31 9.49 2.67
C THR A 94 -4.47 8.43 3.40
N GLY A 95 -3.83 7.53 2.65
CA GLY A 95 -2.98 6.46 3.19
C GLY A 95 -1.57 6.91 3.58
N ASN A 96 -0.83 5.99 4.21
CA ASN A 96 0.57 6.17 4.58
C ASN A 96 1.49 5.05 4.09
N MET A 97 0.96 4.00 3.45
CA MET A 97 1.71 2.90 2.85
C MET A 97 1.12 2.56 1.48
N GLU A 98 2.00 2.39 0.50
CA GLU A 98 1.68 2.06 -0.88
C GLU A 98 2.53 0.86 -1.32
N LEU A 99 1.89 -0.21 -1.79
CA LEU A 99 2.55 -1.38 -2.38
C LEU A 99 2.08 -1.54 -3.81
N HIS A 100 2.93 -1.09 -4.74
CA HIS A 100 2.63 -1.14 -6.16
C HIS A 100 2.96 -2.52 -6.76
N LEU A 101 2.07 -3.02 -7.61
CA LEU A 101 2.30 -4.21 -8.40
C LEU A 101 2.39 -3.84 -9.89
N ASN A 102 3.35 -4.42 -10.60
CA ASN A 102 3.63 -4.08 -11.99
C ASN A 102 3.13 -5.18 -12.94
N ARG A 103 2.31 -4.76 -13.92
CA ARG A 103 1.71 -5.67 -14.91
C ARG A 103 2.75 -6.38 -15.78
N LYS A 104 3.82 -5.69 -16.19
CA LYS A 104 4.87 -6.27 -17.05
C LYS A 104 5.64 -7.39 -16.35
N ILE A 105 5.92 -7.21 -15.06
CA ILE A 105 6.59 -8.23 -14.23
C ILE A 105 5.67 -9.47 -14.10
N ALA A 106 4.39 -9.24 -13.84
CA ALA A 106 3.39 -10.31 -13.74
C ALA A 106 3.19 -11.08 -15.06
N GLU A 107 3.17 -10.39 -16.21
CA GLU A 107 3.07 -11.00 -17.54
C GLU A 107 4.27 -11.90 -17.87
N LYS A 108 5.46 -11.56 -17.35
CA LYS A 108 6.67 -12.42 -17.41
C LYS A 108 6.64 -13.59 -16.41
N ARG A 109 5.58 -13.72 -15.61
CA ARG A 109 5.40 -14.72 -14.54
C ARG A 109 6.46 -14.65 -13.43
N VAL A 110 6.99 -13.45 -13.17
CA VAL A 110 7.89 -13.21 -12.05
C VAL A 110 7.06 -12.79 -10.83
N PHE A 111 7.17 -13.53 -9.73
CA PHE A 111 6.39 -13.28 -8.51
C PHE A 111 7.29 -13.24 -7.27
N PRO A 112 7.05 -12.31 -6.33
CA PRO A 112 5.97 -11.30 -6.33
C PRO A 112 6.23 -10.16 -7.34
N ALA A 113 5.19 -9.69 -8.05
CA ALA A 113 5.32 -8.70 -9.11
C ALA A 113 5.36 -7.26 -8.58
N ILE A 114 6.23 -6.98 -7.60
CA ILE A 114 6.29 -5.71 -6.87
C ILE A 114 7.07 -4.67 -7.67
N ASP A 115 6.55 -3.45 -7.73
CA ASP A 115 7.32 -2.28 -8.13
C ASP A 115 8.03 -1.70 -6.90
N PHE A 116 9.30 -2.05 -6.74
CA PHE A 116 10.09 -1.69 -5.56
C PHE A 116 10.27 -0.17 -5.43
N ASN A 117 10.45 0.54 -6.55
CA ASN A 117 10.78 1.96 -6.55
C ASN A 117 9.57 2.82 -6.17
N ARG A 118 8.37 2.45 -6.62
CA ARG A 118 7.12 3.15 -6.29
C ARG A 118 6.56 2.78 -4.92
N SER A 119 6.92 1.62 -4.37
CA SER A 119 6.39 1.15 -3.08
C SER A 119 7.11 1.80 -1.89
N GLY A 120 6.39 2.09 -0.81
CA GLY A 120 7.00 2.68 0.39
C GLY A 120 6.01 2.94 1.51
N THR A 121 6.55 3.23 2.70
CA THR A 121 5.78 3.57 3.89
C THR A 121 6.29 4.89 4.48
N ARG A 122 5.37 5.82 4.78
CA ARG A 122 5.72 7.07 5.46
C ARG A 122 6.11 6.78 6.90
N ARG A 123 7.14 7.47 7.39
CA ARG A 123 7.67 7.34 8.76
C ARG A 123 8.14 5.92 9.09
N GLU A 124 8.79 5.24 8.13
CA GLU A 124 9.31 3.89 8.31
C GLU A 124 10.40 3.80 9.40
N GLU A 125 11.03 4.92 9.78
CA GLU A 125 11.95 5.01 10.91
C GLU A 125 11.31 4.69 12.27
N LEU A 126 9.96 4.74 12.37
CA LEU A 126 9.24 4.31 13.57
C LEU A 126 9.00 2.80 13.62
N LEU A 127 9.13 2.12 12.49
CA LEU A 127 8.79 0.70 12.33
C LEU A 127 10.01 -0.20 12.23
N THR A 128 11.18 0.38 11.96
CA THR A 128 12.43 -0.33 11.67
C THR A 128 13.56 0.17 12.54
N ALA A 129 14.48 -0.73 12.88
CA ALA A 129 15.69 -0.33 13.59
C ALA A 129 16.59 0.53 12.68
N GLN A 130 17.43 1.39 13.27
CA GLN A 130 18.26 2.31 12.50
C GLN A 130 19.22 1.60 11.54
N ASP A 131 19.76 0.44 11.93
CA ASP A 131 20.66 -0.35 11.09
C ASP A 131 19.89 -1.02 9.93
N GLU A 132 18.68 -1.52 10.18
CA GLU A 132 17.77 -2.04 9.16
C GLU A 132 17.39 -0.96 8.14
N LEU A 133 17.04 0.24 8.61
CA LEU A 133 16.71 1.37 7.74
C LEU A 133 17.87 1.74 6.81
N GLN A 134 19.11 1.73 7.31
CA GLN A 134 20.30 1.95 6.48
C GLN A 134 20.50 0.83 5.45
N LYS A 135 20.29 -0.43 5.83
CA LYS A 135 20.38 -1.59 4.92
C LYS A 135 19.33 -1.48 3.81
N MET A 136 18.07 -1.17 4.15
CA MET A 136 16.99 -0.95 3.19
C MET A 136 17.30 0.21 2.24
N TRP A 137 17.88 1.31 2.74
CA TRP A 137 18.25 2.44 1.89
C TRP A 137 19.36 2.12 0.89
N ILE A 138 20.38 1.36 1.32
CA ILE A 138 21.44 0.87 0.42
C ILE A 138 20.83 -0.04 -0.65
N LEU A 139 19.95 -0.97 -0.26
CA LEU A 139 19.26 -1.84 -1.20
C LEU A 139 18.45 -1.02 -2.21
N ARG A 140 17.71 -0.02 -1.74
CA ARG A 140 16.90 0.86 -2.59
C ARG A 140 17.76 1.63 -3.61
N LYS A 141 18.95 2.08 -3.23
CA LYS A 141 19.90 2.71 -4.16
C LYS A 141 20.37 1.76 -5.25
N ILE A 142 20.69 0.52 -4.90
CA ILE A 142 21.15 -0.50 -5.86
C ILE A 142 20.03 -0.83 -6.85
N VAL A 143 18.82 -1.03 -6.35
CA VAL A 143 17.65 -1.41 -7.16
C VAL A 143 17.15 -0.26 -8.04
N HIS A 144 17.33 0.99 -7.61
CA HIS A 144 16.85 2.16 -8.35
C HIS A 144 17.49 2.33 -9.74
N GLU A 145 18.73 1.86 -9.93
CA GLU A 145 19.42 1.93 -11.24
C GLU A 145 18.97 0.83 -12.22
N MET A 146 18.22 -0.16 -11.73
CA MET A 146 17.77 -1.31 -12.53
C MET A 146 16.40 -1.03 -13.17
N SER A 147 16.11 -1.71 -14.27
CA SER A 147 14.74 -1.78 -14.79
C SER A 147 13.83 -2.53 -13.80
N GLU A 148 12.52 -2.29 -13.85
CA GLU A 148 11.54 -2.90 -12.92
C GLU A 148 11.61 -4.44 -12.91
N ILE A 149 11.85 -5.05 -14.08
CA ILE A 149 11.96 -6.51 -14.21
C ILE A 149 13.30 -6.99 -13.66
N ASP A 150 14.41 -6.34 -14.03
CA ASP A 150 15.76 -6.73 -13.59
C ASP A 150 15.91 -6.56 -12.07
N ALA A 151 15.29 -5.52 -11.50
CA ALA A 151 15.18 -5.29 -10.07
C ALA A 151 14.58 -6.48 -9.34
N MET A 152 13.45 -7.00 -9.83
CA MET A 152 12.77 -8.13 -9.21
C MET A 152 13.53 -9.44 -9.42
N ASP A 153 14.08 -9.68 -10.61
CA ASP A 153 14.92 -10.86 -10.88
C ASP A 153 16.18 -10.85 -10.00
N PHE A 154 16.82 -9.69 -9.81
CA PHE A 154 17.95 -9.50 -8.89
C PHE A 154 17.56 -9.80 -7.43
N LEU A 155 16.46 -9.21 -6.95
CA LEU A 155 15.99 -9.40 -5.58
C LEU A 155 15.64 -10.87 -5.31
N ILE A 156 14.86 -11.51 -6.18
CA ILE A 156 14.48 -12.92 -6.04
C ILE A 156 15.73 -13.81 -6.03
N SER A 157 16.67 -13.57 -6.95
CA SER A 157 17.93 -14.31 -7.00
C SER A 157 18.71 -14.21 -5.71
N LYS A 158 18.88 -13.00 -5.16
CA LYS A 158 19.62 -12.81 -3.90
C LYS A 158 18.88 -13.36 -2.69
N LEU A 159 17.58 -13.13 -2.57
CA LEU A 159 16.78 -13.65 -1.47
C LEU A 159 16.75 -15.19 -1.47
N SER A 160 16.77 -15.82 -2.64
CA SER A 160 16.79 -17.29 -2.76
C SER A 160 18.07 -17.95 -2.22
N MET A 161 19.15 -17.19 -2.06
CA MET A 161 20.42 -17.68 -1.50
C MET A 161 20.40 -17.79 0.03
N THR A 162 19.39 -17.22 0.70
CA THR A 162 19.31 -17.10 2.15
C THR A 162 17.93 -17.50 2.65
N LYS A 163 17.80 -17.91 3.91
CA LYS A 163 16.49 -18.26 4.48
C LYS A 163 15.79 -17.08 5.12
N THR A 164 16.55 -16.08 5.56
CA THR A 164 16.04 -14.92 6.31
C THR A 164 16.59 -13.61 5.72
N ASN A 165 15.86 -12.51 5.96
CA ASN A 165 16.30 -11.19 5.52
C ASN A 165 17.58 -10.74 6.26
N ASP A 166 17.78 -11.18 7.50
CA ASP A 166 18.99 -10.89 8.27
C ASP A 166 20.23 -11.48 7.59
N GLU A 167 20.17 -12.75 7.19
CA GLU A 167 21.24 -13.42 6.43
C GLU A 167 21.51 -12.71 5.09
N PHE A 168 20.45 -12.30 4.40
CA PHE A 168 20.55 -11.55 3.14
C PHE A 168 21.29 -10.21 3.34
N PHE A 169 20.90 -9.44 4.35
CA PHE A 169 21.55 -8.16 4.63
C PHE A 169 23.01 -8.33 5.08
N ASP A 170 23.32 -9.38 5.83
CA ASP A 170 24.70 -9.69 6.19
C ASP A 170 25.56 -10.10 4.99
N ALA A 171 24.99 -10.87 4.05
CA ALA A 171 25.66 -11.26 2.81
C ALA A 171 25.96 -10.04 1.92
N MET A 172 25.04 -9.05 1.87
CA MET A 172 25.26 -7.80 1.14
C MET A 172 26.42 -6.96 1.70
N ARG A 173 26.68 -7.00 3.01
CA ARG A 173 27.82 -6.30 3.61
C ARG A 173 29.16 -6.89 3.18
N ARG A 174 29.24 -8.22 3.09
CA ARG A 174 30.49 -8.95 2.79
C ARG A 174 30.98 -8.79 1.35
N GLN A 175 30.13 -8.41 0.40
CA GLN A 175 30.55 -8.18 -0.99
C GLN A 175 31.29 -6.85 -1.23
N LYS A 176 31.35 -5.95 -0.24
CA LYS A 176 32.09 -4.67 -0.33
C LYS A 176 33.47 -4.67 0.34
N SER A 177 33.91 -5.82 0.85
CA SER A 177 35.24 -6.06 1.44
C SER A 177 36.01 -7.06 0.59
#